data_AF-A0A1G8J5Q7-F1
#
_entry.id   AF-A0A1G8J5Q7-F1
#
_cell.length_a   1.000
_cell.length_b   1.000
_cell.length_c   1.000
_cell.angle_alpha   90.00
_cell.angle_beta   90.00
_cell.angle_gamma   90.00
#
_symmetry.space_group_name_H-M   'P 1'
#
loop_
_entity.id
_entity.type
_entity.pdbx_description
1 polymer ?
#
loop_
_entity_poly.entity_id
_entity_poly.type
_entity_poly.pdbx_seq_one_letter_code
_entity_poly.pdbx_strand_id
1 'polypeptide(L)'
;MPARLIPDGFGEGWAEFVLPGRRRFRNPLGPSEAEVRANMAGEASADAALALQEAGSADTDRIDVPLDLTAAAFFDVDNTMVQGASIIHFARGLAARKYLKTSDLVDFAWKQVKFRVTGKENSDDVAEGREKALSFVAGRSTAELARLGEEIYDEVIADKIWPGTRALAQMHLDAGQQVWLVTATPVELAQVIAKRLGLTGALGTVAESKDGVFTGRLVGDILHGLGKAHAVRALAVREGLNLRRCAAYSDSYNDVPMLSLVGTAVAVNPDTDLRELAKTRGWEIRDFRTGRKAAKIGVPTALAIGAVGGAVGAVAARRREHR
;
A
#
# COMPACT_ATOMS: atom_id res chain seq x y z
N MET A 1 3.65 -45.50 38.16
CA MET A 1 2.51 -45.09 39.02
C MET A 1 1.63 -44.14 38.21
N PRO A 2 0.29 -44.19 38.38
CA PRO A 2 -0.60 -44.92 37.48
C PRO A 2 -1.40 -44.02 36.52
N ALA A 3 -1.99 -44.68 35.51
CA ALA A 3 -3.06 -44.17 34.67
C ALA A 3 -4.20 -43.59 35.53
N ARG A 4 -4.68 -42.39 35.19
CA ARG A 4 -5.92 -41.83 35.76
C ARG A 4 -7.06 -42.02 34.76
N LEU A 5 -8.03 -42.76 35.27
CA LEU A 5 -9.38 -42.99 34.77
C LEU A 5 -10.07 -41.66 34.39
N ILE A 6 -10.70 -41.68 33.22
CA ILE A 6 -11.75 -40.73 32.82
C ILE A 6 -13.04 -41.22 33.48
N PRO A 7 -13.76 -40.41 34.27
CA PRO A 7 -15.14 -40.73 34.62
C PRO A 7 -16.05 -40.26 33.48
N ASP A 8 -16.76 -41.22 32.90
CA ASP A 8 -17.94 -41.00 32.07
C ASP A 8 -19.06 -40.35 32.87
N GLY A 9 -19.80 -39.47 32.20
CA GLY A 9 -21.14 -39.07 32.61
C GLY A 9 -21.31 -37.57 32.82
N PHE A 10 -21.79 -36.88 31.78
CA PHE A 10 -22.97 -36.02 31.87
C PHE A 10 -23.53 -35.87 30.46
N GLY A 11 -24.57 -36.65 30.19
CA GLY A 11 -25.41 -36.51 29.00
C GLY A 11 -26.25 -35.24 29.06
N GLU A 12 -26.61 -34.79 27.85
CA GLU A 12 -27.80 -34.00 27.53
C GLU A 12 -28.04 -32.70 28.32
N GLY A 13 -27.62 -31.58 27.72
CA GLY A 13 -27.98 -30.26 28.23
C GLY A 13 -27.37 -29.07 27.48
N TRP A 14 -27.22 -29.13 26.14
CA TRP A 14 -26.72 -27.98 25.36
C TRP A 14 -27.50 -27.72 24.07
N ALA A 15 -28.78 -28.13 24.05
CA ALA A 15 -29.68 -27.89 22.93
C ALA A 15 -30.86 -26.98 23.34
N GLU A 16 -30.60 -25.87 24.03
CA GLU A 16 -31.57 -24.75 24.10
C GLU A 16 -30.96 -23.51 24.78
N PHE A 17 -30.24 -22.68 24.02
CA PHE A 17 -30.10 -21.25 24.32
C PHE A 17 -29.76 -20.48 23.04
N VAL A 18 -30.61 -20.60 22.03
CA VAL A 18 -30.70 -19.60 20.95
C VAL A 18 -31.92 -18.74 21.26
N LEU A 19 -31.75 -17.77 22.16
CA LEU A 19 -32.68 -16.66 22.31
C LEU A 19 -32.24 -15.53 21.37
N PRO A 20 -33.08 -15.09 20.41
CA PRO A 20 -32.76 -13.95 19.58
C PRO A 20 -32.93 -12.67 20.42
N GLY A 21 -31.86 -11.87 20.54
CA GLY A 21 -31.97 -10.51 21.13
C GLY A 21 -30.92 -10.08 22.15
N ARG A 22 -29.78 -10.77 22.33
CA ARG A 22 -28.69 -10.23 23.16
C ARG A 22 -27.94 -9.12 22.41
N ARG A 23 -28.14 -7.86 22.84
CA ARG A 23 -27.21 -6.75 22.58
C ARG A 23 -25.79 -7.25 22.86
N ARG A 24 -24.90 -7.17 21.87
CA ARG A 24 -23.46 -7.42 22.06
C ARG A 24 -22.99 -6.57 23.23
N PHE A 25 -22.56 -7.20 24.32
CA PHE A 25 -21.88 -6.52 25.40
C PHE A 25 -20.57 -5.95 24.81
N ARG A 26 -20.57 -4.65 24.47
CA ARG A 26 -19.32 -3.92 24.23
C ARG A 26 -18.57 -3.89 25.56
N ASN A 27 -17.39 -4.50 25.61
CA ASN A 27 -16.49 -4.35 26.75
C ASN A 27 -16.02 -2.88 26.77
N PRO A 28 -16.46 -2.04 27.71
CA PRO A 28 -16.15 -0.60 27.70
C PRO A 28 -14.66 -0.31 27.98
N LEU A 29 -13.90 -1.32 28.42
CA LEU A 29 -12.46 -1.24 28.70
C LEU A 29 -11.62 -2.06 27.71
N GLY A 30 -12.26 -2.77 26.78
CA GLY A 30 -11.60 -3.57 25.76
C GLY A 30 -11.41 -2.79 24.46
N PRO A 31 -10.56 -3.29 23.54
CA PRO A 31 -10.43 -2.69 22.22
C PRO A 31 -11.79 -2.65 21.51
N SER A 32 -12.02 -1.57 20.78
CA SER A 32 -13.18 -1.42 19.91
C SER A 32 -13.19 -2.51 18.83
N GLU A 33 -14.37 -2.81 18.28
CA GLU A 33 -14.46 -3.79 17.17
C GLU A 33 -13.60 -3.40 15.96
N ALA A 34 -13.42 -2.09 15.71
CA ALA A 34 -12.56 -1.59 14.63
C ALA A 34 -11.08 -1.89 14.92
N GLU A 35 -10.63 -1.69 16.16
CA GLU A 35 -9.27 -2.05 16.58
C GLU A 35 -9.03 -3.56 16.50
N VAL A 36 -9.99 -4.37 16.95
CA VAL A 36 -9.88 -5.84 16.83
C VAL A 36 -9.74 -6.26 15.36
N ARG A 37 -10.52 -5.68 14.44
CA ARG A 37 -10.39 -5.96 13.00
C ARG A 37 -9.06 -5.48 12.42
N ALA A 38 -8.59 -4.31 12.83
CA ALA A 38 -7.29 -3.78 12.40
C ALA A 38 -6.12 -4.66 12.88
N ASN A 39 -6.22 -5.21 14.10
CA ASN A 39 -5.23 -6.15 14.63
C ASN A 39 -5.21 -7.45 13.82
N MET A 40 -6.39 -8.03 13.56
CA MET A 40 -6.51 -9.22 12.71
C MET A 40 -5.98 -8.98 11.29
N ALA A 41 -6.25 -7.81 10.71
CA ALA A 41 -5.69 -7.42 9.41
C ALA A 41 -4.16 -7.38 9.43
N GLY A 42 -3.60 -6.81 10.50
CA GLY A 42 -2.15 -6.69 10.68
C GLY A 42 -1.45 -8.03 10.80
N GLU A 43 -1.96 -8.93 11.66
CA GLU A 43 -1.42 -10.28 11.83
C GLU A 43 -1.52 -11.08 10.53
N ALA A 44 -2.70 -11.08 9.89
CA ALA A 44 -2.90 -11.80 8.64
C ALA A 44 -1.97 -11.31 7.53
N SER A 45 -1.76 -9.99 7.45
CA SER A 45 -0.85 -9.39 6.48
C SER A 45 0.59 -9.85 6.68
N ALA A 46 1.06 -9.86 7.93
CA ALA A 46 2.38 -10.37 8.25
C ALA A 46 2.51 -11.88 7.98
N ASP A 47 1.46 -12.68 8.23
CA ASP A 47 1.46 -14.12 7.95
C ASP A 47 1.57 -14.38 6.44
N ALA A 48 0.75 -13.67 5.66
CA ALA A 48 0.75 -13.78 4.21
C ALA A 48 2.09 -13.35 3.61
N ALA A 49 2.70 -12.27 4.13
CA ALA A 49 3.97 -11.76 3.65
C ALA A 49 5.11 -12.78 3.83
N LEU A 50 5.22 -13.40 5.01
CA LEU A 50 6.24 -14.41 5.29
C LEU A 50 6.00 -15.69 4.48
N ALA A 51 4.75 -16.15 4.37
CA ALA A 51 4.41 -17.33 3.56
C ALA A 51 4.76 -17.12 2.07
N LEU A 52 4.53 -15.92 1.53
CA LEU A 52 4.91 -15.58 0.15
C LEU A 52 6.42 -15.46 -0.03
N GLN A 53 7.14 -14.98 0.98
CA GLN A 53 8.60 -14.90 0.96
C GLN A 53 9.23 -16.30 0.96
N GLU A 54 8.76 -17.21 1.82
CA GLU A 54 9.20 -18.61 1.87
C GLU A 54 8.94 -19.34 0.55
N ALA A 55 7.79 -19.09 -0.09
CA ALA A 55 7.47 -19.67 -1.40
C ALA A 55 8.36 -19.13 -2.54
N GLY A 56 8.96 -17.95 -2.36
CA GLY A 56 9.78 -17.27 -3.37
C GLY A 56 11.30 -17.43 -3.22
N SER A 57 11.79 -17.98 -2.10
CA SER A 57 13.22 -17.96 -1.73
C SER A 57 14.11 -18.97 -2.47
N ALA A 58 13.76 -19.36 -3.70
CA ALA A 58 14.52 -20.34 -4.47
C ALA A 58 15.74 -19.76 -5.21
N ASP A 59 15.90 -18.43 -5.27
CA ASP A 59 16.98 -17.82 -6.04
C ASP A 59 17.37 -16.43 -5.50
N THR A 60 18.38 -16.36 -4.66
CA THR A 60 19.09 -15.10 -4.41
C THR A 60 20.59 -15.38 -4.39
N ASP A 61 21.25 -15.05 -5.50
CA ASP A 61 22.67 -14.73 -5.52
C ASP A 61 22.96 -13.74 -4.39
N ARG A 62 23.83 -14.15 -3.46
CA ARG A 62 24.10 -13.40 -2.24
C ARG A 62 24.85 -12.12 -2.56
N ILE A 63 24.26 -10.99 -2.18
CA ILE A 63 24.90 -9.67 -2.19
C ILE A 63 26.03 -9.66 -1.14
N ASP A 64 27.22 -9.20 -1.51
CA ASP A 64 28.43 -9.08 -0.65
C ASP A 64 28.33 -8.01 0.47
N VAL A 65 27.12 -7.53 0.79
CA VAL A 65 26.89 -6.51 1.83
C VAL A 65 26.59 -7.21 3.16
N PRO A 66 27.26 -6.84 4.28
CA PRO A 66 26.91 -7.35 5.60
C PRO A 66 25.45 -7.04 5.95
N LEU A 67 24.67 -8.08 6.26
CA LEU A 67 23.25 -7.93 6.59
C LEU A 67 23.03 -7.30 7.98
N ASP A 68 22.16 -6.31 8.06
CA ASP A 68 21.61 -5.79 9.31
C ASP A 68 20.27 -6.50 9.59
N LEU A 69 20.37 -7.61 10.33
CA LEU A 69 19.22 -8.46 10.67
C LEU A 69 18.22 -7.81 11.63
N THR A 70 18.48 -6.60 12.11
CA THR A 70 17.66 -5.96 13.17
C THR A 70 17.02 -4.66 12.74
N ALA A 71 17.25 -4.21 11.51
CA ALA A 71 16.69 -2.97 10.97
C ALA A 71 15.97 -3.23 9.65
N ALA A 72 14.95 -2.41 9.41
CA ALA A 72 14.14 -2.47 8.20
C ALA A 72 13.60 -1.10 7.83
N ALA A 73 13.21 -0.94 6.57
CA ALA A 73 12.52 0.23 6.08
C ALA A 73 11.14 -0.13 5.53
N PHE A 74 10.11 0.57 6.01
CA PHE A 74 8.71 0.36 5.65
C PHE A 74 8.23 1.49 4.75
N PHE A 75 7.81 1.14 3.53
CA PHE A 75 7.34 2.11 2.56
C PHE A 75 5.86 1.94 2.29
N ASP A 76 5.08 2.99 2.49
CA ASP A 76 3.78 3.06 1.85
C ASP A 76 3.91 3.03 0.32
N VAL A 77 2.84 2.63 -0.36
CA VAL A 77 2.83 2.44 -1.82
C VAL A 77 2.20 3.63 -2.52
N ASP A 78 0.95 3.96 -2.21
CA ASP A 78 0.16 4.91 -2.98
C ASP A 78 0.64 6.33 -2.76
N ASN A 79 0.95 7.09 -3.82
CA ASN A 79 1.61 8.40 -3.78
C ASN A 79 3.01 8.47 -3.10
N THR A 80 3.41 7.43 -2.38
CA THR A 80 4.72 7.30 -1.73
C THR A 80 5.74 6.62 -2.66
N MET A 81 5.56 5.34 -2.97
CA MET A 81 6.40 4.56 -3.91
C MET A 81 5.91 4.71 -5.36
N VAL A 82 4.60 4.62 -5.55
CA VAL A 82 3.89 4.67 -6.83
C VAL A 82 3.15 6.00 -6.97
N GLN A 83 3.16 6.60 -8.15
CA GLN A 83 2.40 7.81 -8.43
C GLN A 83 0.90 7.50 -8.57
N GLY A 84 0.07 8.04 -7.68
CA GLY A 84 -1.36 7.73 -7.62
C GLY A 84 -1.65 6.36 -7.00
N ALA A 85 -2.93 5.99 -6.98
CA ALA A 85 -3.39 4.75 -6.36
C ALA A 85 -3.10 3.52 -7.25
N SER A 86 -2.32 2.57 -6.75
CA SER A 86 -1.96 1.30 -7.40
C SER A 86 -3.19 0.46 -7.72
N ILE A 87 -4.20 0.45 -6.85
CA ILE A 87 -5.45 -0.27 -7.11
C ILE A 87 -6.19 0.27 -8.35
N ILE A 88 -6.08 1.57 -8.63
CA ILE A 88 -6.69 2.20 -9.82
C ILE A 88 -5.89 1.85 -11.07
N HIS A 89 -4.56 1.82 -10.99
CA HIS A 89 -3.71 1.35 -12.09
C HIS A 89 -4.01 -0.13 -12.41
N PHE A 90 -4.17 -0.93 -11.36
CA PHE A 90 -4.53 -2.33 -11.50
C PHE A 90 -5.92 -2.52 -12.15
N ALA A 91 -6.94 -1.82 -11.64
CA ALA A 91 -8.28 -1.86 -12.22
C ALA A 91 -8.29 -1.42 -13.70
N ARG A 92 -7.48 -0.43 -14.08
CA ARG A 92 -7.29 -0.01 -15.48
C ARG A 92 -6.64 -1.10 -16.33
N GLY A 93 -5.62 -1.76 -15.82
CA GLY A 93 -4.97 -2.89 -16.49
C GLY A 93 -5.93 -4.05 -16.73
N LEU A 94 -6.78 -4.38 -15.75
CA LEU A 94 -7.84 -5.38 -15.89
C LEU A 94 -8.90 -4.98 -16.92
N ALA A 95 -9.33 -3.70 -16.91
CA ALA A 95 -10.28 -3.17 -17.86
C ALA A 95 -9.77 -3.27 -19.31
N ALA A 96 -8.51 -2.92 -19.55
CA ALA A 96 -7.87 -3.00 -20.87
C ALA A 96 -7.84 -4.45 -21.42
N ARG A 97 -7.80 -5.44 -20.53
CA ARG A 97 -7.82 -6.87 -20.85
C ARG A 97 -9.23 -7.46 -20.98
N LYS A 98 -10.29 -6.64 -20.93
CA LYS A 98 -11.70 -7.08 -20.87
C LYS A 98 -11.97 -8.09 -19.75
N TYR A 99 -11.17 -8.02 -18.69
CA TYR A 99 -11.25 -8.92 -17.55
C TYR A 99 -12.40 -8.56 -16.60
N LEU A 100 -12.84 -7.29 -16.68
CA LEU A 100 -14.05 -6.76 -16.04
C LEU A 100 -15.26 -6.95 -16.96
N LYS A 101 -16.42 -7.29 -16.41
CA LYS A 101 -17.67 -7.33 -17.18
C LYS A 101 -18.08 -5.90 -17.54
N THR A 102 -18.84 -5.74 -18.63
CA THR A 102 -19.32 -4.42 -19.08
C THR A 102 -20.13 -3.69 -18.00
N SER A 103 -20.85 -4.43 -17.15
CA SER A 103 -21.57 -3.91 -15.97
C SER A 103 -20.63 -3.21 -14.97
N ASP A 104 -19.42 -3.74 -14.81
CA ASP A 104 -18.48 -3.32 -13.78
C ASP A 104 -17.79 -2.01 -14.18
N LEU A 105 -17.53 -1.84 -15.49
CA LEU A 105 -16.93 -0.63 -16.07
C LEU A 105 -17.83 0.60 -15.96
N VAL A 106 -19.14 0.42 -16.10
CA VAL A 106 -20.14 1.51 -15.97
C VAL A 106 -20.17 2.04 -14.54
N ASP A 107 -20.10 1.15 -13.56
CA ASP A 107 -20.07 1.51 -12.15
C ASP A 107 -18.76 2.23 -11.75
N PHE A 108 -17.62 1.81 -12.31
CA PHE A 108 -16.34 2.51 -12.13
C PHE A 108 -16.38 3.92 -12.71
N ALA A 109 -16.93 4.09 -13.91
CA ALA A 109 -17.07 5.40 -14.53
C ALA A 109 -17.98 6.33 -13.69
N TRP A 110 -19.08 5.80 -13.17
CA TRP A 110 -20.00 6.54 -12.30
C TRP A 110 -19.34 7.00 -11.00
N LYS A 111 -18.55 6.12 -10.35
CA LYS A 111 -17.82 6.48 -9.13
C LYS A 111 -16.71 7.50 -9.37
N GLN A 112 -15.99 7.43 -10.50
CA GLN A 112 -14.99 8.44 -10.85
C GLN A 112 -15.63 9.82 -11.11
N VAL A 113 -16.84 9.84 -11.70
CA VAL A 113 -17.64 11.06 -11.84
C VAL A 113 -18.12 11.56 -10.49
N LYS A 114 -18.67 10.68 -9.63
CA LYS A 114 -19.10 11.03 -8.26
C LYS A 114 -17.94 11.62 -7.46
N PHE A 115 -16.78 10.97 -7.40
CA PHE A 115 -15.59 11.48 -6.69
C PHE A 115 -15.16 12.87 -7.18
N ARG A 116 -15.16 13.08 -8.50
CA ARG A 116 -14.83 14.39 -9.11
C ARG A 116 -15.84 15.47 -8.74
N VAL A 117 -17.09 15.09 -8.44
CA VAL A 117 -18.20 16.01 -8.11
C VAL A 117 -18.34 16.23 -6.60
N THR A 118 -18.15 15.20 -5.76
CA THR A 118 -18.44 15.26 -4.32
C THR A 118 -17.22 15.47 -3.44
N GLY A 119 -16.00 15.17 -3.93
CA GLY A 119 -14.72 15.55 -3.28
C GLY A 119 -14.48 15.02 -1.85
N LYS A 120 -15.37 14.19 -1.30
CA LYS A 120 -15.29 13.61 0.04
C LYS A 120 -15.64 12.13 0.01
N GLU A 121 -14.82 11.33 0.69
CA GLU A 121 -15.09 9.94 1.02
C GLU A 121 -15.84 9.88 2.36
N ASN A 122 -17.06 9.34 2.37
CA ASN A 122 -17.75 8.98 3.62
C ASN A 122 -17.37 7.55 4.03
N SER A 123 -17.45 7.22 5.32
CA SER A 123 -17.15 5.87 5.84
C SER A 123 -18.00 4.77 5.19
N ASP A 124 -19.24 5.09 4.81
CA ASP A 124 -20.15 4.17 4.13
C ASP A 124 -19.72 3.92 2.67
N ASP A 125 -19.16 4.92 1.97
CA ASP A 125 -18.62 4.77 0.62
C ASP A 125 -17.36 3.87 0.60
N VAL A 126 -16.57 3.86 1.69
CA VAL A 126 -15.39 3.01 1.85
C VAL A 126 -15.79 1.55 2.09
N ALA A 127 -16.78 1.30 2.95
CA ALA A 127 -17.30 -0.06 3.20
C ALA A 127 -17.96 -0.66 1.95
N GLU A 128 -18.78 0.13 1.25
CA GLU A 128 -19.43 -0.29 0.00
C GLU A 128 -18.42 -0.43 -1.17
N GLY A 129 -17.37 0.40 -1.19
CA GLY A 129 -16.23 0.26 -2.09
C GLY A 129 -15.43 -1.02 -1.85
N ARG A 130 -15.19 -1.36 -0.59
CA ARG A 130 -14.48 -2.56 -0.14
C ARG A 130 -15.21 -3.84 -0.53
N GLU A 131 -16.50 -3.94 -0.21
CA GLU A 131 -17.32 -5.11 -0.53
C GLU A 131 -17.39 -5.35 -2.05
N LYS A 132 -17.55 -4.27 -2.82
CA LYS A 132 -17.57 -4.35 -4.27
C LYS A 132 -16.21 -4.75 -4.86
N ALA A 133 -15.10 -4.22 -4.32
CA ALA A 133 -13.76 -4.63 -4.74
C ALA A 133 -13.51 -6.13 -4.51
N LEU A 134 -14.00 -6.67 -3.40
CA LEU A 134 -13.88 -8.10 -3.07
C LEU A 134 -14.76 -8.99 -3.95
N SER A 135 -15.94 -8.49 -4.32
CA SER A 135 -16.84 -9.22 -5.22
C SER A 135 -16.20 -9.48 -6.60
N PHE A 136 -15.26 -8.63 -7.05
CA PHE A 136 -14.56 -8.83 -8.32
C PHE A 136 -13.56 -9.98 -8.30
N VAL A 137 -12.95 -10.23 -7.15
CA VAL A 137 -11.96 -11.30 -6.97
C VAL A 137 -12.60 -12.61 -6.50
N ALA A 138 -13.81 -12.56 -5.93
CA ALA A 138 -14.54 -13.73 -5.45
C ALA A 138 -14.68 -14.82 -6.55
N GLY A 139 -14.35 -16.06 -6.18
CA GLY A 139 -14.38 -17.21 -7.07
C GLY A 139 -13.22 -17.30 -8.06
N ARG A 140 -12.26 -16.36 -8.03
CA ARG A 140 -11.07 -16.38 -8.89
C ARG A 140 -9.87 -16.98 -8.17
N SER A 141 -8.93 -17.52 -8.94
CA SER A 141 -7.72 -18.10 -8.35
C SER A 141 -6.73 -17.02 -7.91
N THR A 142 -6.05 -17.23 -6.79
CA THR A 142 -5.00 -16.34 -6.29
C THR A 142 -3.83 -16.26 -7.28
N ALA A 143 -3.48 -17.39 -7.91
CA ALA A 143 -2.44 -17.48 -8.91
C ALA A 143 -2.75 -16.68 -10.19
N GLU A 144 -4.00 -16.65 -10.63
CA GLU A 144 -4.42 -15.82 -11.77
C GLU A 144 -4.27 -14.33 -11.47
N LEU A 145 -4.68 -13.90 -10.27
CA LEU A 145 -4.53 -12.51 -9.86
C LEU A 145 -3.06 -12.10 -9.77
N ALA A 146 -2.19 -12.98 -9.26
CA ALA A 146 -0.75 -12.75 -9.21
C ALA A 146 -0.15 -12.59 -10.62
N ARG A 147 -0.49 -13.47 -11.58
CA ARG A 147 -0.03 -13.36 -12.98
C ARG A 147 -0.48 -12.04 -13.63
N LEU A 148 -1.75 -11.67 -13.47
CA LEU A 148 -2.25 -10.39 -13.98
C LEU A 148 -1.56 -9.21 -13.31
N GLY A 149 -1.23 -9.35 -12.02
CA GLY A 149 -0.40 -8.39 -11.28
C GLY A 149 0.95 -8.16 -11.95
N GLU A 150 1.66 -9.22 -12.32
CA GLU A 150 2.97 -9.13 -12.99
C GLU A 150 2.86 -8.41 -14.35
N GLU A 151 1.88 -8.77 -15.18
CA GLU A 151 1.69 -8.12 -16.48
C GLU A 151 1.33 -6.63 -16.34
N ILE A 152 0.39 -6.31 -15.45
CA ILE A 152 -0.07 -4.92 -15.25
C ILE A 152 1.04 -4.08 -14.61
N TYR A 153 1.91 -4.69 -13.81
CA TYR A 153 3.08 -4.00 -13.31
C TYR A 153 3.96 -3.50 -14.46
N ASP A 154 4.32 -4.40 -15.38
CA ASP A 154 5.26 -4.11 -16.47
C ASP A 154 4.70 -3.05 -17.42
N GLU A 155 3.39 -3.09 -17.69
CA GLU A 155 2.75 -2.16 -18.63
C GLU A 155 2.37 -0.80 -18.03
N VAL A 156 2.03 -0.75 -16.73
CA VAL A 156 1.38 0.42 -16.14
C VAL A 156 2.13 0.96 -14.94
N ILE A 157 2.53 0.10 -13.99
CA ILE A 157 3.04 0.56 -12.69
C ILE A 157 4.52 0.96 -12.76
N ALA A 158 5.33 0.27 -13.58
CA ALA A 158 6.77 0.52 -13.68
C ALA A 158 7.10 2.01 -13.96
N ASP A 159 6.38 2.64 -14.89
CA ASP A 159 6.54 4.06 -15.25
C ASP A 159 5.99 5.05 -14.20
N LYS A 160 5.32 4.54 -13.17
CA LYS A 160 4.72 5.32 -12.09
C LYS A 160 5.55 5.29 -10.81
N ILE A 161 6.61 4.52 -10.74
CA ILE A 161 7.51 4.53 -9.59
C ILE A 161 8.15 5.91 -9.44
N TRP A 162 8.16 6.45 -8.22
CA TRP A 162 8.91 7.67 -7.90
C TRP A 162 10.41 7.34 -7.85
N PRO A 163 11.24 7.91 -8.75
CA PRO A 163 12.67 7.59 -8.76
C PRO A 163 13.36 7.95 -7.43
N GLY A 164 12.92 9.06 -6.81
CA GLY A 164 13.41 9.48 -5.49
C GLY A 164 13.07 8.50 -4.37
N THR A 165 11.85 7.96 -4.34
CA THR A 165 11.47 6.95 -3.32
C THR A 165 12.16 5.62 -3.57
N ARG A 166 12.33 5.22 -4.84
CA ARG A 166 13.14 4.03 -5.20
C ARG A 166 14.59 4.17 -4.72
N ALA A 167 15.19 5.35 -4.86
CA ALA A 167 16.55 5.60 -4.37
C ALA A 167 16.66 5.49 -2.85
N LEU A 168 15.64 5.92 -2.10
CA LEU A 168 15.57 5.72 -0.64
C LEU A 168 15.50 4.23 -0.29
N ALA A 169 14.69 3.44 -1.00
CA ALA A 169 14.65 1.99 -0.81
C ALA A 169 16.01 1.33 -1.10
N GLN A 170 16.66 1.72 -2.19
CA GLN A 170 17.99 1.21 -2.55
C GLN A 170 19.04 1.52 -1.48
N MET A 171 19.01 2.73 -0.89
CA MET A 171 19.91 3.09 0.21
C MET A 171 19.81 2.14 1.40
N HIS A 172 18.60 1.66 1.73
CA HIS A 172 18.40 0.68 2.80
C HIS A 172 18.91 -0.71 2.42
N LEU A 173 18.67 -1.15 1.18
CA LEU A 173 19.21 -2.41 0.66
C LEU A 173 20.75 -2.41 0.66
N ASP A 174 21.36 -1.30 0.21
CA ASP A 174 22.82 -1.12 0.19
C ASP A 174 23.42 -1.07 1.61
N ALA A 175 22.60 -0.77 2.62
CA ALA A 175 22.97 -0.84 4.04
C ALA A 175 22.71 -2.24 4.66
N GLY A 176 22.33 -3.23 3.86
CA GLY A 176 22.05 -4.59 4.30
C GLY A 176 20.74 -4.73 5.07
N GLN A 177 19.84 -3.75 5.00
CA GLN A 177 18.57 -3.75 5.73
C GLN A 177 17.44 -4.36 4.90
N GLN A 178 16.43 -4.89 5.60
CA GLN A 178 15.21 -5.34 4.93
C GLN A 178 14.39 -4.14 4.42
N VAL A 179 13.73 -4.28 3.28
CA VAL A 179 12.82 -3.26 2.74
C VAL A 179 11.46 -3.86 2.43
N TRP A 180 10.43 -3.31 3.06
CA TRP A 180 9.07 -3.82 2.99
C TRP A 180 8.10 -2.76 2.48
N LEU A 181 7.19 -3.14 1.60
CA LEU A 181 6.02 -2.32 1.26
C LEU A 181 4.91 -2.50 2.31
N VAL A 182 4.12 -1.46 2.59
CA VAL A 182 2.99 -1.52 3.52
C VAL A 182 1.78 -0.78 2.93
N THR A 183 0.76 -1.49 2.48
CA THR A 183 -0.31 -0.90 1.65
C THR A 183 -1.70 -1.48 1.92
N ALA A 184 -2.72 -0.68 1.63
CA ALA A 184 -4.12 -1.12 1.59
C ALA A 184 -4.43 -1.99 0.35
N THR A 185 -3.55 -2.01 -0.66
CA THR A 185 -3.67 -2.88 -1.83
C THR A 185 -3.55 -4.36 -1.43
N PRO A 186 -4.21 -5.30 -2.14
CA PRO A 186 -4.04 -6.73 -1.89
C PRO A 186 -2.57 -7.17 -1.84
N VAL A 187 -2.26 -8.05 -0.89
CA VAL A 187 -0.88 -8.50 -0.61
C VAL A 187 -0.21 -9.13 -1.84
N GLU A 188 -0.96 -9.85 -2.67
CA GLU A 188 -0.44 -10.49 -3.88
C GLU A 188 0.09 -9.46 -4.88
N LEU A 189 -0.63 -8.34 -5.07
CA LEU A 189 -0.20 -7.27 -5.96
C LEU A 189 0.96 -6.47 -5.37
N ALA A 190 0.92 -6.23 -4.05
CA ALA A 190 2.01 -5.56 -3.36
C ALA A 190 3.30 -6.40 -3.45
N GLN A 191 3.20 -7.72 -3.35
CA GLN A 191 4.34 -8.64 -3.47
C GLN A 191 4.94 -8.62 -4.89
N VAL A 192 4.12 -8.50 -5.94
CA VAL A 192 4.63 -8.29 -7.30
C VAL A 192 5.47 -7.02 -7.39
N ILE A 193 4.98 -5.91 -6.84
CA ILE A 193 5.73 -4.63 -6.83
C ILE A 193 7.05 -4.80 -6.07
N ALA A 194 7.01 -5.42 -4.87
CA ALA A 194 8.20 -5.66 -4.06
C ALA A 194 9.25 -6.49 -4.82
N LYS A 195 8.83 -7.63 -5.41
CA LYS A 195 9.70 -8.52 -6.20
C LYS A 195 10.34 -7.79 -7.38
N ARG A 196 9.54 -7.03 -8.15
CA ARG A 196 10.02 -6.27 -9.32
C ARG A 196 10.98 -5.15 -8.97
N LEU A 197 10.87 -4.60 -7.76
CA LEU A 197 11.78 -3.58 -7.23
C LEU A 197 12.99 -4.16 -6.48
N GLY A 198 13.09 -5.48 -6.33
CA GLY A 198 14.16 -6.14 -5.57
C GLY A 198 14.09 -5.91 -4.06
N LEU A 199 12.89 -5.69 -3.53
CA LEU A 199 12.65 -5.49 -2.09
C LEU A 199 12.46 -6.83 -1.37
N THR A 200 12.49 -6.81 -0.04
CA THR A 200 12.32 -8.01 0.80
C THR A 200 10.93 -8.62 0.67
N GLY A 201 9.89 -7.79 0.70
CA GLY A 201 8.51 -8.25 0.56
C GLY A 201 7.47 -7.15 0.75
N ALA A 202 6.21 -7.54 0.93
CA ALA A 202 5.12 -6.60 1.13
C ALA A 202 4.10 -7.06 2.17
N LEU A 203 3.65 -6.12 2.98
CA LEU A 203 2.47 -6.19 3.83
C LEU A 203 1.30 -5.54 3.10
N GLY A 204 0.27 -6.32 2.79
CA GLY A 204 -0.93 -5.85 2.09
C GLY A 204 -2.24 -6.31 2.75
N THR A 205 -3.35 -5.85 2.20
CA THR A 205 -4.69 -6.34 2.58
C THR A 205 -4.84 -7.81 2.20
N VAL A 206 -5.38 -8.64 3.10
CA VAL A 206 -5.53 -10.08 2.88
C VAL A 206 -6.97 -10.45 2.56
N ALA A 207 -7.20 -10.87 1.32
CA ALA A 207 -8.44 -11.51 0.91
C ALA A 207 -8.44 -12.99 1.34
N GLU A 208 -9.51 -13.41 2.00
CA GLU A 208 -9.65 -14.79 2.43
C GLU A 208 -9.77 -15.69 1.19
N SER A 209 -8.90 -16.70 1.11
CA SER A 209 -8.93 -17.73 0.09
C SER A 209 -9.02 -19.12 0.70
N LYS A 210 -9.61 -20.04 -0.04
CA LYS A 210 -9.68 -21.47 0.29
C LYS A 210 -9.27 -22.26 -0.94
N ASP A 211 -8.35 -23.20 -0.78
CA ASP A 211 -7.84 -24.05 -1.88
C ASP A 211 -7.35 -23.23 -3.09
N GLY A 212 -6.71 -22.07 -2.83
CA GLY A 212 -6.21 -21.17 -3.88
C GLY A 212 -7.27 -20.32 -4.58
N VAL A 213 -8.50 -20.27 -4.07
CA VAL A 213 -9.62 -19.49 -4.65
C VAL A 213 -10.14 -18.47 -3.65
N PHE A 214 -10.30 -17.22 -4.06
CA PHE A 214 -10.82 -16.16 -3.20
C PHE A 214 -12.29 -16.39 -2.85
N THR A 215 -12.62 -16.18 -1.58
CA THR A 215 -13.99 -16.33 -1.05
C THR A 215 -14.85 -15.06 -1.21
N GLY A 216 -14.22 -13.93 -1.56
CA GLY A 216 -14.87 -12.61 -1.57
C GLY A 216 -14.96 -11.94 -0.19
N ARG A 217 -14.31 -12.49 0.84
CA ARG A 217 -14.19 -11.88 2.17
C ARG A 217 -12.76 -11.47 2.45
N LEU A 218 -12.57 -10.70 3.52
CA LEU A 218 -11.26 -10.29 4.03
C LEU A 218 -10.97 -10.97 5.36
N VAL A 219 -9.69 -11.23 5.60
CA VAL A 219 -9.20 -11.58 6.93
C VAL A 219 -9.01 -10.28 7.71
N GLY A 220 -9.95 -9.96 8.60
CA GLY A 220 -9.95 -8.70 9.36
C GLY A 220 -10.50 -7.50 8.58
N ASP A 221 -9.67 -6.47 8.39
CA ASP A 221 -9.97 -5.21 7.70
C ASP A 221 -9.03 -4.95 6.50
N ILE A 222 -9.30 -3.89 5.73
CA ILE A 222 -8.29 -3.31 4.84
C ILE A 222 -7.07 -2.91 5.68
N LEU A 223 -5.86 -3.15 5.16
CA LEU A 223 -4.62 -2.76 5.82
C LEU A 223 -4.40 -1.25 5.73
N HIS A 224 -5.11 -0.51 6.57
CA HIS A 224 -5.12 0.96 6.60
C HIS A 224 -4.96 1.48 8.03
N GLY A 225 -4.34 2.65 8.17
CA GLY A 225 -4.15 3.33 9.46
C GLY A 225 -3.55 2.45 10.54
N LEU A 226 -4.30 2.19 11.61
CA LEU A 226 -3.88 1.29 12.69
C LEU A 226 -3.52 -0.11 12.19
N GLY A 227 -4.16 -0.63 11.15
CA GLY A 227 -3.85 -1.94 10.58
C GLY A 227 -2.40 -2.03 10.10
N LYS A 228 -1.90 -0.98 9.40
CA LYS A 228 -0.50 -0.90 8.96
C LYS A 228 0.47 -0.92 10.13
N ALA A 229 0.17 -0.15 11.18
CA ALA A 229 0.97 -0.13 12.40
C ALA A 229 1.02 -1.50 13.10
N HIS A 230 -0.10 -2.25 13.10
CA HIS A 230 -0.13 -3.61 13.63
C HIS A 230 0.66 -4.59 12.76
N ALA A 231 0.54 -4.53 11.43
CA ALA A 231 1.33 -5.37 10.53
C ALA A 231 2.84 -5.17 10.71
N VAL A 232 3.29 -3.91 10.80
CA VAL A 232 4.70 -3.59 11.05
C VAL A 232 5.18 -4.14 12.39
N ARG A 233 4.37 -4.04 13.45
CA ARG A 233 4.69 -4.65 14.75
C ARG A 233 4.76 -6.18 14.69
N ALA A 234 3.76 -6.81 14.07
CA ALA A 234 3.69 -8.27 13.94
C ALA A 234 4.90 -8.79 13.17
N LEU A 235 5.23 -8.17 12.04
CA LEU A 235 6.42 -8.48 11.26
C LEU A 235 7.70 -8.27 12.08
N ALA A 236 7.83 -7.16 12.80
CA ALA A 236 9.00 -6.89 13.62
C ALA A 236 9.24 -7.94 14.71
N VAL A 237 8.17 -8.48 15.32
CA VAL A 237 8.28 -9.57 16.28
C VAL A 237 8.81 -10.85 15.62
N ARG A 238 8.33 -11.17 14.42
CA ARG A 238 8.66 -12.42 13.71
C ARG A 238 10.07 -12.40 13.12
N GLU A 239 10.48 -11.25 12.60
CA GLU A 239 11.79 -11.02 11.99
C GLU A 239 12.86 -10.56 12.99
N GLY A 240 12.51 -10.34 14.27
CA GLY A 240 13.46 -9.87 15.28
C GLY A 240 13.93 -8.42 15.09
N LEU A 241 13.11 -7.58 14.48
CA LEU A 241 13.45 -6.19 14.17
C LEU A 241 13.36 -5.29 15.39
N ASN A 242 14.37 -4.43 15.56
CA ASN A 242 14.32 -3.33 16.50
C ASN A 242 13.73 -2.10 15.82
N LEU A 243 12.45 -1.82 16.08
CA LEU A 243 11.74 -0.69 15.47
C LEU A 243 12.43 0.68 15.68
N ARG A 244 13.20 0.87 16.75
CA ARG A 244 13.99 2.11 16.96
C ARG A 244 15.15 2.27 15.96
N ARG A 245 15.55 1.19 15.28
CA ARG A 245 16.53 1.22 14.18
C ARG A 245 15.87 1.21 12.80
N CYS A 246 14.55 1.04 12.75
CA CYS A 246 13.80 1.01 11.50
C CYS A 246 13.46 2.42 11.01
N ALA A 247 13.13 2.49 9.72
CA ALA A 247 12.59 3.69 9.08
C ALA A 247 11.19 3.43 8.51
N ALA A 248 10.39 4.48 8.37
CA ALA A 248 9.09 4.42 7.72
C ALA A 248 8.82 5.67 6.86
N TYR A 249 8.21 5.45 5.70
CA TYR A 249 7.97 6.44 4.66
C TYR A 249 6.50 6.43 4.23
N SER A 250 5.84 7.58 4.25
CA SER A 250 4.44 7.71 3.77
C SER A 250 4.08 9.15 3.37
N ASP A 251 3.07 9.29 2.51
CA ASP A 251 2.47 10.56 2.10
C ASP A 251 1.22 10.96 2.90
N SER A 252 0.61 10.01 3.62
CA SER A 252 -0.73 10.19 4.20
C SER A 252 -0.72 10.37 5.71
N TYR A 253 -1.55 11.29 6.21
CA TYR A 253 -1.82 11.44 7.64
C TYR A 253 -2.35 10.15 8.29
N ASN A 254 -3.04 9.30 7.52
CA ASN A 254 -3.55 8.03 8.02
C ASN A 254 -2.44 7.10 8.52
N ASP A 255 -1.22 7.24 8.00
CA ASP A 255 -0.08 6.39 8.35
C ASP A 255 0.73 6.92 9.54
N VAL A 256 0.29 8.00 10.18
CA VAL A 256 0.91 8.53 11.41
C VAL A 256 1.12 7.46 12.49
N PRO A 257 0.19 6.52 12.75
CA PRO A 257 0.46 5.43 13.68
C PRO A 257 1.66 4.57 13.28
N MET A 258 1.84 4.26 12.00
CA MET A 258 3.01 3.50 11.49
C MET A 258 4.28 4.33 11.60
N LEU A 259 4.26 5.58 11.15
CA LEU A 259 5.39 6.51 11.22
C LEU A 259 5.86 6.74 12.66
N SER A 260 4.93 6.72 13.63
CA SER A 260 5.24 6.93 15.05
C SER A 260 5.88 5.72 15.74
N LEU A 261 5.91 4.54 15.11
CA LEU A 261 6.48 3.32 15.71
C LEU A 261 7.98 3.20 15.55
N VAL A 262 8.53 3.81 14.50
CA VAL A 262 9.90 3.60 14.08
C VAL A 262 10.84 4.68 14.61
N GLY A 263 12.15 4.42 14.56
CA GLY A 263 13.17 5.41 14.93
C GLY A 263 13.26 6.58 13.96
N THR A 264 13.05 6.32 12.67
CA THR A 264 13.18 7.34 11.61
C THR A 264 11.89 7.43 10.79
N ALA A 265 11.15 8.53 10.95
CA ALA A 265 9.93 8.80 10.18
C ALA A 265 10.20 9.85 9.11
N VAL A 266 9.80 9.56 7.86
CA VAL A 266 9.98 10.46 6.72
C VAL A 266 8.65 10.64 5.99
N ALA A 267 8.20 11.89 5.88
CA ALA A 267 7.02 12.27 5.13
C ALA A 267 7.39 12.48 3.65
N VAL A 268 6.95 11.57 2.78
CA VAL A 268 7.25 11.57 1.34
C VAL A 268 6.04 12.10 0.59
N ASN A 269 6.21 13.15 -0.22
CA ASN A 269 5.11 13.78 -0.97
C ASN A 269 3.88 14.12 -0.11
N PRO A 270 4.01 14.59 1.15
CA PRO A 270 2.92 14.53 2.11
C PRO A 270 1.70 15.35 1.68
N ASP A 271 0.53 14.87 2.10
CA ASP A 271 -0.70 15.65 2.20
C ASP A 271 -0.53 16.85 3.18
N THR A 272 -1.54 17.70 3.26
CA THR A 272 -1.47 18.92 4.08
C THR A 272 -1.29 18.59 5.56
N ASP A 273 -2.07 17.65 6.08
CA ASP A 273 -2.14 17.34 7.51
C ASP A 273 -0.86 16.63 7.98
N LEU A 274 -0.35 15.67 7.20
CA LEU A 274 0.92 15.00 7.47
C LEU A 274 2.08 16.00 7.38
N ARG A 275 2.04 16.94 6.43
CA ARG A 275 3.09 17.98 6.33
C ARG A 275 3.15 18.86 7.57
N GLU A 276 2.01 19.29 8.08
CA GLU A 276 1.95 20.11 9.30
C GLU A 276 2.44 19.33 10.52
N LEU A 277 2.01 18.07 10.65
CA LEU A 277 2.47 17.20 11.72
C LEU A 277 3.98 16.91 11.62
N ALA A 278 4.49 16.64 10.42
CA ALA A 278 5.91 16.38 10.19
C ALA A 278 6.76 17.59 10.60
N LYS A 279 6.35 18.81 10.25
CA LYS A 279 7.00 20.04 10.72
C LYS A 279 6.99 20.15 12.25
N THR A 280 5.86 19.85 12.87
CA THR A 280 5.69 19.91 14.33
C THR A 280 6.56 18.88 15.07
N ARG A 281 6.69 17.67 14.50
CA ARG A 281 7.48 16.57 15.07
C ARG A 281 8.94 16.56 14.65
N GLY A 282 9.36 17.46 13.77
CA GLY A 282 10.71 17.47 13.20
C GLY A 282 11.00 16.28 12.28
N TRP A 283 9.97 15.66 11.70
CA TRP A 283 10.14 14.60 10.72
C TRP A 283 10.64 15.15 9.40
N GLU A 284 11.50 14.40 8.73
CA GLU A 284 12.04 14.77 7.44
C GLU A 284 10.93 14.80 6.38
N ILE A 285 10.97 15.79 5.49
CA ILE A 285 10.00 15.94 4.39
C ILE A 285 10.73 15.85 3.05
N ARG A 286 10.34 14.88 2.21
CA ARG A 286 10.85 14.70 0.85
C ARG A 286 9.72 14.90 -0.16
N ASP A 287 9.75 15.97 -0.96
CA ASP A 287 8.71 16.24 -1.96
C ASP A 287 9.23 16.10 -3.39
N PHE A 288 9.03 14.92 -3.98
CA PHE A 288 9.46 14.57 -5.33
C PHE A 288 8.54 15.12 -6.43
N ARG A 289 7.41 15.74 -6.07
CA ARG A 289 6.50 16.39 -7.04
C ARG A 289 7.08 17.70 -7.57
N THR A 290 8.00 18.32 -6.83
CA THR A 290 8.55 19.66 -7.10
C THR A 290 9.39 19.73 -8.37
N GLY A 291 10.17 18.69 -8.69
CA GLY A 291 10.98 18.63 -9.92
C GLY A 291 10.15 18.76 -11.21
N ARG A 292 8.91 18.22 -11.21
CA ARG A 292 7.97 18.37 -12.34
C ARG A 292 7.39 19.78 -12.46
N LYS A 293 7.19 20.50 -11.35
CA LYS A 293 6.70 21.88 -11.37
C LYS A 293 7.76 22.81 -11.97
N ALA A 294 9.02 22.64 -11.58
CA ALA A 294 10.13 23.41 -12.13
C ALA A 294 10.29 23.20 -13.65
N ALA A 295 10.22 21.95 -14.13
CA ALA A 295 10.28 21.65 -15.56
C ALA A 295 9.08 22.20 -16.36
N LYS A 296 7.86 22.07 -15.84
CA LYS A 296 6.65 22.60 -16.50
C LYS A 296 6.60 24.12 -16.57
N ILE A 297 7.21 24.82 -15.62
CA ILE A 297 7.28 26.29 -15.63
C ILE A 297 8.49 26.77 -16.46
N GLY A 298 9.63 26.09 -16.37
CA GLY A 298 10.86 26.48 -17.06
C GLY A 298 10.82 26.31 -18.59
N VAL A 299 10.20 25.24 -19.10
CA VAL A 299 10.17 24.96 -20.55
C VAL A 299 9.34 25.98 -21.34
N PRO A 300 8.10 26.34 -20.95
CA PRO A 300 7.32 27.36 -21.67
C PRO A 300 7.95 28.75 -21.59
N THR A 301 8.53 29.13 -20.44
CA THR A 301 9.15 30.45 -20.26
C THR A 301 10.44 30.60 -21.06
N ALA A 302 11.28 29.56 -21.11
CA ALA A 302 12.49 29.57 -21.93
C ALA A 302 12.16 29.64 -23.44
N LEU A 303 11.14 28.91 -23.90
CA LEU A 303 10.66 28.97 -25.30
C LEU A 303 10.08 30.35 -25.65
N ALA A 304 9.33 30.97 -24.73
CA ALA A 304 8.77 32.31 -24.94
C ALA A 304 9.87 33.38 -25.03
N ILE A 305 10.87 33.32 -24.15
CA ILE A 305 12.03 34.22 -24.20
C ILE A 305 12.84 34.00 -25.48
N GLY A 306 13.06 32.74 -25.88
CA GLY A 306 13.75 32.40 -27.12
C GLY A 306 13.02 32.90 -28.37
N ALA A 307 11.69 32.81 -28.41
CA ALA A 307 10.89 33.31 -29.53
C ALA A 307 10.90 34.84 -29.64
N VAL A 308 10.79 35.55 -28.50
CA VAL A 308 10.88 37.02 -28.47
C VAL A 308 12.30 37.49 -28.84
N GLY A 309 13.33 36.87 -28.26
CA GLY A 309 14.72 37.18 -28.59
C GLY A 309 15.06 36.92 -30.06
N GLY A 310 14.58 35.82 -30.62
CA GLY A 310 14.72 35.49 -32.04
C GLY A 310 14.01 36.48 -32.97
N ALA A 311 12.79 36.91 -32.62
CA ALA A 311 12.04 37.89 -33.40
C ALA A 311 12.71 39.28 -33.38
N VAL A 312 13.19 39.73 -32.22
CA VAL A 312 13.93 41.00 -32.09
C VAL A 312 15.25 40.94 -32.86
N GLY A 313 15.99 39.83 -32.78
CA GLY A 313 17.21 39.62 -33.54
C GLY A 313 16.98 39.66 -35.06
N ALA A 314 15.94 39.00 -35.55
CA ALA A 314 15.59 38.99 -36.97
C ALA A 314 15.17 40.38 -37.49
N VAL A 315 14.42 41.16 -36.69
CA VAL A 315 14.05 42.54 -37.05
C VAL A 315 15.26 43.47 -37.05
N ALA A 316 16.18 43.32 -36.10
CA ALA A 316 17.42 44.10 -36.05
C ALA A 316 18.36 43.78 -37.23
N ALA A 317 18.45 42.51 -37.63
CA ALA A 317 19.23 42.09 -38.81
C ALA A 317 18.65 42.67 -40.10
N ARG A 318 17.33 42.59 -40.32
CA ARG A 318 16.65 43.16 -41.50
C ARG A 318 16.81 44.67 -41.64
N ARG A 319 16.89 45.41 -40.52
CA ARG A 319 17.11 46.87 -40.54
C ARG A 319 18.54 47.26 -40.92
N ARG A 320 19.52 46.35 -40.81
CA ARG A 320 20.91 46.61 -41.23
C ARG A 320 21.14 46.34 -42.72
N GLU A 321 20.34 45.49 -43.35
CA GLU A 321 20.44 45.20 -44.79
C GLU A 321 19.80 46.27 -45.68
N HIS A 322 18.94 47.13 -45.12
CA HIS A 322 18.24 48.20 -45.84
C HIS A 322 18.82 49.61 -45.60
N ARG A 323 20.08 49.71 -45.16
CA ARG A 323 20.83 50.96 -45.01
C ARG A 323 22.11 50.87 -45.85
#